data_AF-A0A1E1WJU8-F1
#
_entry.id   AF-A0A1E1WJU8-F1
#
_cell.length_a   1.000
_cell.length_b   1.000
_cell.length_c   1.000
_cell.angle_alpha   90.00
_cell.angle_beta   90.00
_cell.angle_gamma   90.00
#
_symmetry.space_group_name_H-M   'P 1'
#
loop_
_entity.id
_entity.type
_entity.pdbx_description
1 polymer ?
#
loop_
_entity_poly.entity_id
_entity_poly.type
_entity_poly.pdbx_seq_one_letter_code
_entity_poly.pdbx_strand_id
1 'polypeptide(L)'
;EGGAVGDAQVLGSVTSNNKGDLHFIQTKSGHLQLIYEPYIFVTDSVRSGRTFWRCMEYGKRCRARITSKNNVLRITNPVHNHTDDHMAKISRKYEEGDVVTCPSV
;
A
#
# COMPACT_ATOMS: atom_id res chain seq x y z
N GLU A 1 -19.46 -45.22 -16.58
CA GLU A 1 -18.98 -43.82 -16.61
C GLU A 1 -19.62 -43.00 -15.48
N GLY A 2 -19.10 -43.12 -14.25
CA GLY A 2 -19.58 -42.36 -13.08
C GLY A 2 -18.55 -41.35 -12.60
N GLY A 3 -19.02 -40.28 -11.94
CA GLY A 3 -18.23 -39.35 -11.11
C GLY A 3 -18.15 -37.93 -11.68
N ALA A 4 -18.92 -36.96 -11.15
CA ALA A 4 -18.60 -36.09 -10.00
C ALA A 4 -17.92 -34.76 -10.46
N VAL A 5 -18.68 -33.66 -10.56
CA VAL A 5 -18.76 -32.47 -9.66
C VAL A 5 -17.42 -31.76 -9.37
N GLY A 6 -17.40 -30.42 -9.44
CA GLY A 6 -16.27 -29.64 -8.90
C GLY A 6 -16.19 -28.18 -9.36
N ASP A 7 -17.12 -27.37 -8.87
CA ASP A 7 -17.00 -25.98 -8.43
C ASP A 7 -15.96 -25.03 -9.06
N ALA A 8 -16.48 -24.05 -9.82
CA ALA A 8 -15.76 -22.84 -10.19
C ALA A 8 -15.35 -22.07 -8.92
N GLN A 9 -14.07 -22.16 -8.57
CA GLN A 9 -13.50 -21.41 -7.46
C GLN A 9 -13.53 -19.92 -7.79
N VAL A 10 -14.48 -19.22 -7.16
CA VAL A 10 -14.54 -17.78 -7.03
C VAL A 10 -13.17 -17.28 -6.57
N LEU A 11 -12.46 -16.57 -7.44
CA LEU A 11 -11.24 -15.84 -7.09
C LEU A 11 -11.62 -14.81 -6.03
N GLY A 12 -11.28 -15.13 -4.78
CA GLY A 12 -11.58 -14.34 -3.60
C GLY A 12 -11.20 -12.87 -3.81
N SER A 13 -12.20 -12.00 -3.65
CA SER A 13 -11.95 -10.58 -3.48
C SER A 13 -11.21 -10.40 -2.15
N VAL A 14 -9.88 -10.37 -2.21
CA VAL A 14 -8.99 -10.10 -1.07
C VAL A 14 -9.20 -8.66 -0.60
N THR A 15 -10.29 -8.43 0.11
CA THR A 15 -10.44 -7.21 0.90
C THR A 15 -9.70 -7.46 2.21
N SER A 16 -8.37 -7.49 2.15
CA SER A 16 -7.50 -7.60 3.33
C SER A 16 -7.71 -6.35 4.18
N ASN A 17 -8.64 -6.45 5.12
CA ASN A 17 -8.97 -5.40 6.08
C ASN A 17 -7.90 -5.41 7.18
N ASN A 18 -6.67 -5.05 6.81
CA ASN A 18 -5.56 -4.97 7.75
C ASN A 18 -5.75 -3.73 8.63
N LYS A 19 -6.27 -3.93 9.84
CA LYS A 19 -6.05 -3.04 10.99
C LYS A 19 -4.61 -3.20 11.49
N GLY A 20 -3.65 -3.04 10.60
CA GLY A 20 -2.22 -3.09 10.93
C GLY A 20 -1.71 -1.69 11.20
N ASP A 21 -0.67 -1.58 12.01
CA ASP A 21 0.02 -0.31 12.23
C ASP A 21 0.47 0.27 10.88
N LEU A 22 0.10 1.54 10.65
CA LEU A 22 0.45 2.24 9.41
C LEU A 22 1.82 2.87 9.58
N HIS A 23 2.73 2.49 8.68
CA HIS A 23 4.07 3.03 8.63
C HIS A 23 4.12 4.19 7.64
N PHE A 24 4.41 5.38 8.12
CA PHE A 24 4.57 6.56 7.29
C PHE A 24 6.01 7.06 7.30
N ILE A 25 6.44 7.67 6.20
CA ILE A 25 7.69 8.46 6.14
C ILE A 25 7.28 9.90 5.91
N GLN A 26 7.81 10.82 6.71
CA GLN A 26 7.71 12.23 6.39
C GLN A 26 8.98 12.65 5.63
N THR A 27 8.83 13.15 4.41
CA THR A 27 9.98 13.70 3.69
C THR A 27 10.45 15.00 4.36
N LYS A 28 11.70 15.41 4.11
CA LYS A 28 12.23 16.71 4.58
C LYS A 28 11.40 17.91 4.10
N SER A 29 10.70 17.76 2.97
CA SER A 29 9.75 18.75 2.43
C SER A 29 8.37 18.73 3.10
N GLY A 30 8.14 17.85 4.07
CA GLY A 30 6.89 17.72 4.81
C GLY A 30 5.82 16.84 4.14
N HIS A 31 6.11 16.21 3.01
CA HIS A 31 5.16 15.30 2.35
C HIS A 31 5.13 13.93 3.03
N LEU A 32 3.93 13.41 3.26
CA LEU A 32 3.75 12.08 3.83
C LEU A 32 3.81 11.00 2.73
N GLN A 33 4.52 9.93 3.02
CA GLN A 33 4.57 8.71 2.22
C GLN A 33 4.14 7.53 3.08
N LEU A 34 3.52 6.54 2.48
CA LEU A 34 3.01 5.35 3.16
C LEU A 34 3.86 4.15 2.75
N ILE A 35 4.35 3.39 3.72
CA ILE A 35 5.02 2.11 3.50
C ILE A 35 3.99 0.99 3.61
N TYR A 36 3.91 0.14 2.59
CA TYR A 36 3.09 -1.06 2.60
C TYR A 36 3.70 -2.14 1.70
N GLU A 37 3.95 -3.33 2.27
CA GLU A 37 4.48 -4.53 1.59
C GLU A 37 5.60 -4.22 0.57
N PRO A 38 6.86 -4.32 0.99
CA PRO A 38 7.99 -3.39 0.74
C PRO A 38 7.87 -2.17 -0.22
N TYR A 39 6.69 -1.62 -0.49
CA TYR A 39 6.54 -0.47 -1.39
C TYR A 39 6.27 0.83 -0.64
N ILE A 40 6.65 1.92 -1.30
CA ILE A 40 6.38 3.29 -0.87
C ILE A 40 5.31 3.86 -1.79
N PHE A 41 4.26 4.38 -1.17
CA PHE A 41 3.18 5.07 -1.82
C PHE A 41 3.20 6.55 -1.45
N VAL A 42 2.87 7.41 -2.40
CA VAL A 42 2.73 8.85 -2.20
C VAL A 42 1.26 9.24 -2.30
N THR A 43 0.88 10.32 -1.62
CA THR A 43 -0.48 10.85 -1.69
C THR A 43 -0.82 11.22 -3.13
N ASP A 44 -1.86 10.59 -3.68
CA ASP A 44 -2.47 10.98 -4.94
C ASP A 44 -3.54 12.06 -4.69
N SER A 45 -4.35 11.86 -3.66
CA SER A 45 -5.46 12.77 -3.31
C SER A 45 -6.11 12.41 -1.98
N VAL A 46 -6.80 13.38 -1.38
CA VAL A 46 -7.60 13.19 -0.16
C VAL A 46 -9.04 13.59 -0.47
N ARG A 47 -10.00 12.69 -0.21
CA ARG A 47 -11.42 12.93 -0.50
C ARG A 47 -12.29 12.21 0.53
N SER A 48 -13.31 12.88 1.07
CA SER A 48 -14.30 12.25 1.98
C SER A 48 -13.68 11.48 3.17
N GLY A 49 -12.61 12.03 3.76
CA GLY A 49 -11.86 11.40 4.85
C GLY A 49 -11.06 10.15 4.46
N ARG A 50 -10.93 9.87 3.15
CA ARG A 50 -10.08 8.81 2.60
C ARG A 50 -8.86 9.42 1.94
N THR A 51 -7.69 8.85 2.20
CA THR A 51 -6.48 9.19 1.46
C THR A 51 -6.23 8.13 0.41
N PHE A 52 -6.11 8.56 -0.84
CA PHE A 52 -5.75 7.71 -1.96
C PHE A 52 -4.26 7.85 -2.20
N TRP A 53 -3.62 6.70 -2.30
CA TRP A 53 -2.18 6.59 -2.45
C TRP A 53 -1.87 5.87 -3.75
N ARG A 54 -0.80 6.32 -4.41
CA ARG A 54 -0.26 5.70 -5.61
C ARG A 54 1.18 5.30 -5.37
N CYS A 55 1.66 4.27 -6.05
CA CYS A 55 3.07 3.90 -5.97
C CYS A 55 3.95 5.11 -6.31
N MET A 56 5.09 5.25 -5.61
CA MET A 56 6.04 6.33 -5.90
C MET A 56 6.57 6.28 -7.34
N GLU A 57 6.62 5.08 -7.93
CA GLU A 57 7.05 4.83 -9.31
C GLU A 57 5.92 4.99 -10.33
N TYR A 58 4.87 5.76 -10.01
CA TYR A 58 3.78 6.08 -10.95
C TYR A 58 4.30 6.68 -12.27
N GLY A 59 5.42 7.43 -12.23
CA GLY A 59 6.09 7.96 -13.43
C GLY A 59 6.58 6.86 -14.39
N LYS A 60 6.97 5.69 -13.87
CA LYS A 60 7.31 4.48 -14.65
C LYS A 60 6.06 3.70 -15.11
N ARG A 61 4.90 4.35 -15.12
CA ARG A 61 3.58 3.78 -15.44
C ARG A 61 3.09 2.73 -14.44
N CYS A 62 3.65 2.70 -13.23
CA CYS A 62 3.14 1.83 -12.17
C CYS A 62 1.69 2.20 -11.80
N ARG A 63 0.82 1.19 -11.74
CA ARG A 63 -0.62 1.37 -11.51
C ARG A 63 -1.07 0.96 -10.11
N ALA A 64 -0.14 0.51 -9.26
CA ALA A 64 -0.46 0.11 -7.89
C ALA A 64 -1.04 1.29 -7.10
N ARG A 65 -2.14 1.01 -6.39
CA ARG A 65 -2.93 1.99 -5.63
C ARG A 65 -3.48 1.38 -4.37
N ILE A 66 -3.42 2.14 -3.29
CA ILE A 66 -4.01 1.79 -2.00
C ILE A 66 -4.79 2.99 -1.46
N THR A 67 -5.71 2.74 -0.52
CA THR A 67 -6.51 3.78 0.12
C THR A 67 -6.45 3.56 1.61
N SER A 68 -6.32 4.63 2.39
CA SER A 68 -6.44 4.58 3.85
C SER A 68 -7.64 5.39 4.34
N LYS A 69 -8.30 4.90 5.39
CA LYS A 69 -9.35 5.60 6.13
C LYS A 69 -9.36 5.11 7.58
N ASN A 70 -9.32 6.01 8.57
CA ASN A 70 -9.42 5.66 10.00
C ASN A 70 -8.45 4.53 10.40
N ASN A 71 -7.15 4.68 10.08
CA ASN A 71 -6.09 3.69 10.29
C ASN A 71 -6.31 2.33 9.58
N VAL A 72 -7.33 2.19 8.73
CA VAL A 72 -7.54 0.98 7.93
C VAL A 72 -6.98 1.20 6.53
N LEU A 73 -6.14 0.27 6.07
CA LEU A 73 -5.69 0.20 4.69
C LEU A 73 -6.57 -0.72 3.86
N ARG A 74 -6.77 -0.32 2.60
CA ARG A 74 -7.41 -1.11 1.57
C ARG A 74 -6.60 -1.03 0.28
N ILE A 75 -6.11 -2.19 -0.16
CA ILE A 75 -5.47 -2.31 -1.46
C ILE A 75 -6.55 -2.18 -2.54
N THR A 76 -6.34 -1.26 -3.50
CA THR A 76 -7.28 -1.04 -4.60
C THR A 76 -6.75 -1.58 -5.92
N ASN A 77 -5.42 -1.52 -6.11
CA ASN A 77 -4.73 -2.21 -7.18
C ASN A 77 -3.36 -2.68 -6.66
N PRO A 78 -3.10 -3.99 -6.55
CA PRO A 78 -1.81 -4.52 -6.10
C PRO A 78 -0.76 -4.59 -7.21
N VAL A 79 -1.09 -4.29 -8.47
CA VAL A 79 -0.20 -4.57 -9.60
C VAL A 79 0.90 -3.52 -9.72
N HIS A 80 2.14 -3.96 -9.47
CA HIS A 80 3.37 -3.25 -9.76
C HIS A 80 3.93 -3.70 -11.12
N ASN A 81 4.47 -2.76 -11.89
CA ASN A 81 5.08 -3.02 -13.20
C ASN A 81 6.61 -2.80 -13.19
N HIS A 82 7.21 -2.76 -12.00
CA HIS A 82 8.63 -2.59 -11.78
C HIS A 82 9.12 -3.76 -10.93
N THR A 83 10.33 -4.21 -11.21
CA THR A 83 10.98 -5.32 -10.50
C THR A 83 11.60 -4.89 -9.18
N ASP A 84 12.01 -3.62 -9.08
CA ASP A 84 12.62 -3.08 -7.88
C ASP A 84 11.55 -2.89 -6.80
N ASP A 85 11.69 -3.59 -5.68
CA ASP A 85 11.03 -3.19 -4.46
C ASP A 85 11.63 -1.90 -3.91
N HIS A 86 10.97 -1.26 -2.94
CA HIS A 86 11.48 -0.02 -2.38
C HIS A 86 12.28 -0.24 -1.09
N MET A 87 12.72 -1.48 -0.79
CA MET A 87 13.37 -1.81 0.49
C MET A 87 14.59 -0.96 0.76
N ALA A 88 15.51 -0.83 -0.20
CA ALA A 88 16.72 -0.02 -0.01
C ALA A 88 16.40 1.44 0.35
N LYS A 89 15.33 2.01 -0.24
CA LYS A 89 14.88 3.37 0.08
C LYS A 89 14.22 3.43 1.46
N ILE A 90 13.42 2.42 1.80
CA ILE A 90 12.77 2.29 3.11
C ILE A 90 13.83 2.18 4.22
N SER A 91 14.82 1.29 4.07
CA SER A 91 15.89 1.09 5.06
C SER A 91 16.67 2.38 5.32
N ARG A 92 17.07 3.09 4.27
CA ARG A 92 17.74 4.39 4.43
C ARG A 92 16.90 5.39 5.21
N LYS A 93 15.57 5.37 5.04
CA LYS A 93 14.66 6.25 5.78
C LYS A 93 14.52 5.87 7.25
N TYR A 94 14.59 4.59 7.59
CA TYR A 94 14.67 4.14 8.97
C TYR A 94 15.98 4.56 9.64
N GLU A 95 17.11 4.43 8.95
CA GLU A 95 18.42 4.84 9.46
C GLU A 95 18.51 6.37 9.67
N GLU A 96 17.89 7.14 8.79
CA GLU A 96 17.78 8.60 8.90
C GLU A 96 16.81 9.06 10.03
N GLY A 97 15.97 8.16 10.57
CA GLY A 97 14.97 8.49 11.59
C GLY A 97 13.71 9.19 11.06
N ASP A 98 13.46 9.14 9.75
CA ASP A 98 12.35 9.83 9.07
C ASP A 98 11.01 9.05 9.15
N VAL A 99 11.01 7.85 9.74
CA VAL A 99 9.83 6.98 9.79
C VAL A 99 8.99 7.27 11.02
N VAL A 100 7.71 7.55 10.78
CA VAL A 100 6.68 7.74 11.80
C VAL A 100 5.70 6.58 11.72
N THR A 101 5.58 5.80 12.79
CA THR A 101 4.45 4.90 12.95
C THR A 101 3.29 5.68 13.54
N CYS A 102 2.11 5.64 12.91
CA CYS A 102 0.92 6.10 13.61
C CYS A 102 0.52 4.98 14.57
N PRO A 103 0.62 5.17 15.91
CA PRO A 103 0.10 4.19 16.84
C PRO A 103 -1.39 4.02 16.57
N SER A 104 -1.83 2.77 16.49
CA SER A 104 -3.25 2.43 16.56
C SER A 104 -3.82 3.04 17.85
N VAL A 105 -4.69 4.05 17.73
CA VAL A 105 -5.42 4.64 18.87
C VAL A 105 -6.46 3.67 19.40
#